data_AF-A0A4W5LNT1-F1
#
_entry.id   AF-A0A4W5LNT1-F1
#
_cell.length_a   1.000
_cell.length_b   1.000
_cell.length_c   1.000
_cell.angle_alpha   90.00
_cell.angle_beta   90.00
_cell.angle_gamma   90.00
#
_symmetry.space_group_name_H-M   'P 1'
#
loop_
_entity.id
_entity.type
_entity.pdbx_description
1 polymer ?
#
loop_
_entity_poly.entity_id
_entity_poly.type
_entity_poly.pdbx_seq_one_letter_code
_entity_poly.pdbx_strand_id
1 'polypeptide(L)'
;MYTMQSWTCIFLIICSVQSVCHCCDWIRHHYGHLSAEYLSLLDQMGGDITKQNAPVFFPTSLYRHIDDAEFEDKVRFLNETIYEITKLFDGNMKSVTWDKKNLDDFLNILERQFENLNSCVSNGSI
;
A
#
# COMPACT_ATOMS: atom_id res chain seq x y z
N MET A 1 51.34 18.64 -2.15
CA MET A 1 50.24 18.46 -3.13
C MET A 1 49.44 17.15 -2.94
N TYR A 2 49.54 16.44 -1.80
CA TYR A 2 48.80 15.19 -1.54
C TYR A 2 47.53 15.36 -0.69
N THR A 3 47.26 16.55 -0.17
CA THR A 3 46.15 16.78 0.76
C THR A 3 44.81 16.98 0.05
N MET A 4 44.77 17.63 -1.12
CA MET A 4 43.50 17.93 -1.79
C MET A 4 42.82 16.69 -2.42
N GLN A 5 43.61 15.70 -2.85
CA GLN A 5 43.10 14.49 -3.51
C GLN A 5 42.56 13.44 -2.52
N SER A 6 43.06 13.42 -1.29
CA SER A 6 42.57 12.51 -0.25
C SER A 6 41.15 12.90 0.20
N TRP A 7 40.87 14.20 0.26
CA TRP A 7 39.58 14.72 0.71
C TRP A 7 38.50 14.52 -0.35
N THR A 8 38.81 14.69 -1.64
CA THR A 8 37.87 14.37 -2.72
C THR A 8 37.49 12.89 -2.74
N CYS A 9 38.44 11.98 -2.48
CA CYS A 9 38.12 10.55 -2.34
C CYS A 9 37.22 10.26 -1.13
N ILE A 10 37.47 10.92 0.02
CA ILE A 10 36.62 10.78 1.22
C ILE A 10 35.21 11.32 0.97
N PHE A 11 35.08 12.48 0.31
CA PHE A 11 33.77 13.02 -0.08
C PHE A 11 33.02 12.09 -1.04
N LEU A 12 33.69 11.51 -2.03
CA LEU A 12 33.07 10.56 -2.96
C LEU A 12 32.63 9.25 -2.27
N ILE A 13 33.41 8.75 -1.30
CA ILE A 13 33.02 7.60 -0.48
C ILE A 13 31.80 7.96 0.37
N ILE A 14 31.81 9.08 1.11
CA ILE A 14 30.69 9.51 1.95
C ILE A 14 29.42 9.73 1.11
N CYS A 15 29.52 10.34 -0.07
CA CYS A 15 28.37 10.54 -0.97
C CYS A 15 27.84 9.23 -1.58
N SER A 16 28.68 8.20 -1.74
CA SER A 16 28.22 6.89 -2.24
C SER A 16 27.61 5.99 -1.15
N VAL A 17 27.90 6.22 0.14
CA VAL A 17 27.21 5.54 1.25
C VAL A 17 25.87 6.19 1.63
N GLN A 18 25.56 7.35 1.04
CA GLN A 18 24.29 8.07 1.23
C GLN A 18 23.18 7.65 0.27
N SER A 19 23.32 6.51 -0.41
CA SER A 19 22.16 5.82 -1.00
C SER A 19 21.30 5.27 0.14
N VAL A 20 20.65 6.19 0.88
CA VAL A 20 19.56 5.86 1.79
C VAL A 20 18.52 5.20 0.91
N CYS A 21 18.25 3.91 1.12
CA CYS A 21 17.06 3.31 0.53
C CYS A 21 15.89 4.17 1.00
N HIS A 22 15.20 4.86 0.09
CA HIS A 22 13.89 5.48 0.35
C HIS A 22 12.82 4.39 0.50
N CYS A 23 13.16 3.31 1.20
CA CYS A 23 12.26 2.29 1.65
C CYS A 23 11.21 3.00 2.53
N CYS A 24 9.94 2.96 2.14
CA CYS A 24 8.92 3.69 2.90
C CYS A 24 8.79 3.10 4.31
N ASP A 25 9.24 3.86 5.32
CA ASP A 25 9.24 3.44 6.72
C ASP A 25 7.85 3.04 7.21
N TRP A 26 6.83 3.73 6.69
CA TRP A 26 5.46 3.42 7.02
C TRP A 26 5.04 2.02 6.55
N ILE A 27 5.47 1.60 5.35
CA ILE A 27 5.16 0.26 4.84
C ILE A 27 5.75 -0.80 5.76
N ARG A 28 6.99 -0.59 6.22
CA ARG A 28 7.71 -1.52 7.08
C ARG A 28 7.04 -1.73 8.44
N HIS A 29 6.46 -0.69 9.02
CA HIS A 29 6.01 -0.73 10.43
C HIS A 29 4.49 -0.77 10.60
N HIS A 30 3.71 -0.27 9.63
CA HIS A 30 2.29 0.00 9.82
C HIS A 30 1.38 -0.66 8.80
N TYR A 31 1.85 -0.92 7.58
CA TYR A 31 1.02 -1.47 6.50
C TYR A 31 0.31 -2.76 6.90
N GLY A 32 1.04 -3.71 7.47
CA GLY A 32 0.49 -5.01 7.87
C GLY A 32 -0.53 -4.91 9.01
N HIS A 33 -0.36 -3.96 9.92
CA HIS A 33 -1.27 -3.75 11.03
C HIS A 33 -2.63 -3.24 10.55
N LEU A 34 -2.65 -2.17 9.76
CA LEU A 34 -3.87 -1.63 9.17
C LEU A 34 -4.53 -2.63 8.20
N SER A 35 -3.71 -3.42 7.49
CA SER A 35 -4.21 -4.52 6.65
C SER A 35 -5.00 -5.54 7.44
N ALA A 36 -4.49 -5.97 8.59
CA ALA A 36 -5.20 -6.90 9.45
C ALA A 36 -6.51 -6.29 9.99
N GLU A 37 -6.51 -4.99 10.29
CA GLU A 37 -7.68 -4.28 10.82
C GLU A 37 -8.83 -4.21 9.79
N TYR A 38 -8.57 -3.72 8.57
CA TYR A 38 -9.63 -3.67 7.56
C TYR A 38 -10.05 -5.07 7.08
N LEU A 39 -9.16 -6.08 7.09
CA LEU A 39 -9.55 -7.46 6.79
C LEU A 39 -10.47 -8.05 7.87
N SER A 40 -10.22 -7.75 9.14
CA SER A 40 -11.09 -8.15 10.24
C SER A 40 -12.48 -7.53 10.12
N LEU A 41 -12.56 -6.25 9.72
CA LEU A 41 -13.85 -5.58 9.49
C LEU A 41 -14.59 -6.17 8.28
N LEU A 42 -13.86 -6.52 7.21
CA LEU A 42 -14.43 -7.19 6.04
C LEU A 42 -15.05 -8.54 6.37
N ASP A 43 -14.39 -9.33 7.22
CA ASP A 43 -14.90 -10.62 7.69
C ASP A 43 -16.15 -10.46 8.57
N GLN A 44 -16.20 -9.40 9.37
CA GLN A 44 -17.29 -9.18 10.34
C GLN A 44 -18.49 -8.43 9.76
N MET A 45 -18.31 -7.58 8.75
CA MET A 45 -19.38 -6.70 8.26
C MET A 45 -20.53 -7.47 7.60
N GLY A 46 -20.23 -8.56 6.89
CA GLY A 46 -21.20 -9.31 6.09
C GLY A 46 -21.60 -10.68 6.63
N GLY A 47 -20.98 -11.13 7.72
CA GLY A 47 -21.07 -12.51 8.18
C GLY A 47 -20.33 -13.47 7.25
N ASP A 48 -20.84 -14.69 7.11
CA ASP A 48 -20.15 -15.76 6.37
C ASP A 48 -19.86 -15.39 4.90
N ILE A 49 -18.58 -15.49 4.51
CA ILE A 49 -18.16 -15.33 3.12
C ILE A 49 -18.73 -16.48 2.28
N THR A 50 -19.41 -16.13 1.18
CA THR A 50 -20.00 -17.12 0.27
C THR A 50 -18.95 -18.05 -0.32
N LYS A 51 -19.27 -19.34 -0.40
CA LYS A 51 -18.46 -20.35 -1.11
C LYS A 51 -18.75 -20.41 -2.61
N GLN A 52 -19.75 -19.64 -3.07
CA GLN A 52 -20.06 -19.56 -4.49
C GLN A 52 -18.96 -18.77 -5.19
N ASN A 53 -18.56 -19.23 -6.38
CA ASN A 53 -17.60 -18.50 -7.19
C ASN A 53 -18.20 -17.15 -7.60
N ALA A 54 -17.43 -16.09 -7.41
CA ALA A 54 -17.81 -14.78 -7.92
C ALA A 54 -17.88 -14.85 -9.46
N PRO A 55 -18.86 -14.18 -10.10
CA PRO A 55 -18.96 -14.11 -11.57
C PRO A 55 -17.89 -13.19 -12.19
N VAL A 56 -16.90 -12.76 -11.38
CA VAL A 56 -15.79 -11.90 -11.78
C VAL A 56 -14.48 -12.62 -11.51
N PHE A 57 -13.55 -12.52 -12.46
CA PHE A 57 -12.23 -13.14 -12.33
C PHE A 57 -11.32 -12.27 -11.48
N PHE A 58 -10.61 -12.88 -10.52
CA PHE A 58 -9.52 -12.21 -9.84
C PHE A 58 -8.31 -12.12 -10.77
N PRO A 59 -7.65 -10.96 -10.92
CA PRO A 59 -6.56 -10.77 -11.87
C PRO A 59 -5.24 -11.35 -11.35
N THR A 60 -5.18 -12.67 -11.10
CA THR A 60 -4.01 -13.37 -10.53
C THR A 60 -2.73 -13.13 -11.33
N SER A 61 -2.82 -13.07 -12.66
CA SER A 61 -1.65 -12.82 -13.52
C SER A 61 -1.07 -11.43 -13.31
N LEU A 62 -1.89 -10.42 -13.01
CA LEU A 62 -1.44 -9.06 -12.73
C LEU A 62 -0.66 -9.02 -11.41
N TYR A 63 -1.21 -9.62 -10.34
CA TYR A 63 -0.53 -9.72 -9.05
C TYR A 63 0.83 -10.42 -9.18
N ARG A 64 0.90 -11.52 -9.94
CA ARG A 64 2.17 -12.21 -10.20
C ARG A 64 3.20 -11.33 -10.94
N HIS A 65 2.76 -10.46 -11.86
CA HIS A 65 3.70 -9.53 -12.51
C HIS A 65 4.18 -8.44 -11.55
N ILE A 66 3.30 -7.97 -10.65
CA ILE A 66 3.65 -6.96 -9.66
C ILE A 66 4.62 -7.52 -8.60
N ASP A 67 4.55 -8.81 -8.27
CA ASP A 67 5.48 -9.45 -7.33
C ASP A 67 6.96 -9.30 -7.76
N ASP A 68 7.22 -9.27 -9.07
CA ASP A 68 8.55 -9.10 -9.66
C ASP A 68 8.90 -7.64 -9.99
N ALA A 69 7.97 -6.69 -9.78
CA ALA A 69 8.17 -5.28 -10.12
C ALA A 69 9.07 -4.53 -9.12
N GLU A 70 9.52 -3.34 -9.55
CA GLU A 70 10.27 -2.41 -8.71
C GLU A 70 9.42 -1.92 -7.53
N PHE A 71 10.08 -1.47 -6.46
CA PHE A 71 9.41 -1.04 -5.23
C PHE A 71 8.36 0.05 -5.49
N GLU A 72 8.70 1.07 -6.28
CA GLU A 72 7.79 2.18 -6.59
C GLU A 72 6.55 1.72 -7.36
N ASP A 73 6.70 0.80 -8.31
CA ASP A 73 5.58 0.24 -9.06
C ASP A 73 4.67 -0.59 -8.15
N LYS A 74 5.24 -1.36 -7.20
CA LYS A 74 4.46 -2.07 -6.17
C LYS A 74 3.67 -1.10 -5.31
N VAL A 75 4.29 -0.01 -4.84
CA VAL A 75 3.60 1.00 -4.01
C VAL A 75 2.47 1.66 -4.80
N ARG A 76 2.72 2.05 -6.06
CA ARG A 76 1.69 2.63 -6.94
C ARG A 76 0.53 1.67 -7.15
N PHE A 77 0.83 0.41 -7.47
CA PHE A 77 -0.19 -0.62 -7.66
C PHE A 77 -1.06 -0.82 -6.41
N LEU A 78 -0.45 -0.87 -5.22
CA LEU A 78 -1.19 -0.97 -3.96
C LEU A 78 -2.09 0.25 -3.73
N ASN A 79 -1.57 1.45 -4.00
CA ASN A 79 -2.31 2.70 -3.84
C ASN A 79 -3.53 2.77 -4.76
N GLU A 80 -3.36 2.45 -6.05
CA GLU A 80 -4.46 2.36 -7.02
C GLU A 80 -5.47 1.28 -6.64
N THR A 81 -5.00 0.12 -6.17
CA THR A 81 -5.87 -0.98 -5.72
C THR A 81 -6.75 -0.56 -4.54
N ILE A 82 -6.17 0.09 -3.53
CA ILE A 82 -6.93 0.57 -2.37
C ILE A 82 -7.96 1.62 -2.80
N TYR A 83 -7.59 2.55 -3.68
CA TYR A 83 -8.51 3.55 -4.21
C TYR A 83 -9.73 2.92 -4.91
N GLU A 84 -9.51 1.93 -5.77
CA GLU A 84 -10.60 1.23 -6.47
C GLU A 84 -11.48 0.40 -5.50
N ILE A 85 -10.88 -0.21 -4.47
CA ILE A 85 -11.65 -0.91 -3.41
C ILE A 85 -12.52 0.09 -2.64
N THR A 86 -11.97 1.24 -2.23
CA THR A 86 -12.75 2.26 -1.50
C THR A 86 -13.95 2.72 -2.34
N LYS A 87 -13.77 2.98 -3.63
CA LYS A 87 -14.88 3.36 -4.52
C LYS A 87 -15.93 2.27 -4.69
N LEU A 88 -15.51 1.00 -4.73
CA LEU A 88 -16.43 -0.13 -4.77
C LEU A 88 -17.31 -0.15 -3.51
N PHE A 89 -16.71 0.09 -2.34
CA PHE A 89 -17.38 0.00 -1.04
C PHE A 89 -18.18 1.26 -0.66
N ASP A 90 -17.83 2.43 -1.20
CA ASP A 90 -18.58 3.70 -1.07
C ASP A 90 -19.80 3.77 -2.03
N GLY A 91 -20.06 2.69 -2.76
CA GLY A 91 -21.20 2.58 -3.66
C GLY A 91 -22.56 2.43 -2.97
N ASN A 92 -23.61 2.17 -3.76
CA ASN A 92 -24.96 1.94 -3.21
C ASN A 92 -25.06 0.56 -2.52
N MET A 93 -24.90 0.56 -1.19
CA MET A 93 -24.97 -0.63 -0.34
C MET A 93 -26.37 -0.95 0.20
N LYS A 94 -27.44 -0.41 -0.38
CA LYS A 94 -28.83 -0.68 0.09
C LYS A 94 -29.28 -2.13 -0.08
N SER A 95 -28.63 -2.91 -0.95
CA SER A 95 -28.98 -4.31 -1.22
C SER A 95 -28.35 -5.31 -0.26
N VAL A 96 -27.36 -4.89 0.54
CA VAL A 96 -26.65 -5.76 1.49
C VAL A 96 -27.11 -5.51 2.92
N THR A 97 -26.98 -6.52 3.77
CA THR A 97 -27.33 -6.46 5.20
C THR A 97 -26.11 -6.20 6.08
N TRP A 98 -25.08 -5.56 5.52
CA TRP A 98 -23.81 -5.37 6.22
C TRP A 98 -23.95 -4.42 7.41
N ASP A 99 -23.18 -4.67 8.47
CA ASP A 99 -23.11 -3.77 9.61
C ASP A 99 -22.51 -2.42 9.17
N LYS A 100 -23.32 -1.37 9.27
CA LYS A 100 -22.96 -0.03 8.78
C LYS A 100 -21.76 0.55 9.49
N LYS A 101 -21.65 0.33 10.81
CA LYS A 101 -20.54 0.86 11.59
C LYS A 101 -19.24 0.19 11.14
N ASN A 102 -19.22 -1.13 10.96
CA ASN A 102 -18.06 -1.85 10.47
C ASN A 102 -17.69 -1.45 9.03
N LEU A 103 -18.67 -1.18 8.17
CA LEU A 103 -18.43 -0.65 6.83
C LEU A 103 -17.79 0.75 6.88
N ASP A 104 -18.31 1.65 7.71
CA ASP A 104 -17.76 3.00 7.88
C ASP A 104 -16.33 2.94 8.44
N ASP A 105 -16.09 2.11 9.47
CA ASP A 105 -14.76 1.89 10.04
C ASP A 105 -13.79 1.30 9.00
N PHE A 106 -14.27 0.37 8.16
CA PHE A 106 -13.49 -0.24 7.07
C PHE A 106 -13.03 0.81 6.05
N LEU A 107 -13.96 1.66 5.59
CA LEU A 107 -13.66 2.73 4.65
C LEU A 107 -12.68 3.74 5.24
N ASN A 108 -12.85 4.13 6.51
CA ASN A 108 -11.95 5.04 7.20
C ASN A 108 -10.51 4.48 7.29
N ILE A 109 -10.36 3.18 7.54
CA ILE A 109 -9.03 2.55 7.62
C ILE A 109 -8.40 2.43 6.22
N LEU A 110 -9.18 2.10 5.18
CA LEU A 110 -8.68 2.10 3.80
C LEU A 110 -8.21 3.50 3.36
N GLU A 111 -8.94 4.54 3.73
CA GLU A 111 -8.54 5.92 3.43
C GLU A 111 -7.23 6.29 4.14
N ARG A 112 -7.10 5.94 5.43
CA ARG A 112 -5.82 6.10 6.14
C ARG A 112 -4.68 5.31 5.47
N GLN A 113 -4.93 4.09 5.03
CA GLN A 113 -3.95 3.28 4.31
C GLN A 113 -3.49 3.98 3.01
N PHE A 114 -4.45 4.51 2.25
CA PHE A 114 -4.22 5.26 1.01
C PHE A 114 -3.41 6.54 1.23
N GLU A 115 -3.79 7.37 2.19
CA GLU A 115 -3.06 8.61 2.52
C GLU A 115 -1.59 8.35 2.87
N ASN A 116 -1.33 7.32 3.66
CA ASN A 116 0.02 6.97 4.05
C ASN A 116 0.84 6.38 2.89
N LEU A 117 0.23 5.56 2.01
CA LEU A 117 0.89 5.08 0.80
C LEU A 117 1.23 6.23 -0.16
N ASN A 118 0.33 7.20 -0.33
CA ASN A 118 0.60 8.39 -1.13
C ASN A 118 1.83 9.15 -0.60
N SER A 119 2.00 9.24 0.72
CA SER A 119 3.20 9.86 1.30
C SER A 119 4.50 9.14 0.90
N CYS A 120 4.46 7.81 0.70
CA CYS A 120 5.59 7.03 0.21
C CYS A 120 5.93 7.38 -1.26
N VAL A 121 4.92 7.60 -2.09
CA VAL A 121 5.09 7.94 -3.52
C VAL A 121 5.59 9.39 -3.69
N SER A 122 5.02 10.32 -2.93
CA SER A 122 5.43 11.73 -2.97
C SER A 122 6.86 11.95 -2.46
N ASN A 123 7.33 11.15 -1.51
CA ASN A 123 8.69 11.25 -0.96
C ASN A 123 9.75 10.45 -1.75
N GLY A 124 9.33 9.54 -2.64
CA GLY A 124 10.20 8.79 -3.55
C GLY A 124 10.43 9.50 -4.90
N SER A 125 9.73 10.61 -5.16
CA SER A 125 9.88 11.38 -6.40
C SER A 125 11.02 12.40 -6.26
N ILE A 126 12.25 12.01 -6.62
CA ILE A 126 13.41 12.91 -6.83
C ILE A 126 13.73 12.97 -8.32
#